data_AF-A0A6V8MNN6-F1
#
_entry.id   AF-A0A6V8MNN6-F1
#
_cell.length_a   1.000
_cell.length_b   1.000
_cell.length_c   1.000
_cell.angle_alpha   90.00
_cell.angle_beta   90.00
_cell.angle_gamma   90.00
#
_symmetry.space_group_name_H-M   'P 1'
#
loop_
_entity.id
_entity.type
_entity.pdbx_description
1 polymer ?
#
loop_
_entity_poly.entity_id
_entity_poly.type
_entity_poly.pdbx_seq_one_letter_code
_entity_poly.pdbx_strand_id
1 'polypeptide(L)'
;MTLYDDFKNHKIFKRLSEQQIYAILEEELQQGIKSPGLWAKALEKSGGEEKKALSLYISLRYQAILDEMSMLAMMNASSRKLDPPQGPAEPPPVSVQTVTTTTTSGHEFDGVMLFMLFILGAVIVGLPIYFMFPSFFSLLGPTGNSVHYIGVLILIGVGYLLAKKL
;
A
#
# COMPACT_ATOMS: atom_id res chain seq x y z
N MET A 1 25.80 32.52 27.76
CA MET A 1 25.01 31.27 27.67
C MET A 1 26.01 30.13 27.50
N THR A 2 25.95 29.08 28.31
CA THR A 2 26.96 28.00 28.26
C THR A 2 26.53 26.91 27.28
N LEU A 3 27.49 26.20 26.67
CA LEU A 3 27.21 25.09 25.74
C LEU A 3 26.35 23.98 26.37
N TYR A 4 26.46 23.78 27.69
CA TYR A 4 25.67 22.78 28.43
C TYR A 4 24.17 23.07 28.42
N ASP A 5 23.80 24.35 28.51
CA ASP A 5 22.40 24.78 28.52
C ASP A 5 21.73 24.50 27.16
N ASP A 6 22.47 24.65 26.06
CA ASP A 6 21.98 24.42 24.70
C ASP A 6 21.64 22.93 24.46
N PHE A 7 22.54 22.01 24.82
CA PHE A 7 22.27 20.58 24.72
C PHE A 7 21.11 20.12 25.61
N LYS A 8 21.00 20.69 26.82
CA LYS A 8 19.90 20.38 27.74
C LYS A 8 18.56 20.85 27.16
N ASN A 9 18.51 22.08 26.65
CA ASN A 9 17.32 22.64 26.03
C ASN A 9 16.90 21.83 24.80
N HIS A 10 17.86 21.42 23.96
CA HIS A 10 17.58 20.58 22.81
C HIS A 10 16.97 19.22 23.19
N LYS A 11 17.49 18.57 24.23
CA LYS A 11 16.96 17.30 24.74
C LYS A 11 15.55 17.44 25.31
N ILE A 12 15.28 18.53 26.03
CA ILE A 12 13.93 18.81 26.57
C ILE A 12 12.96 19.03 25.42
N PHE A 13 13.34 19.82 24.42
CA PHE A 13 12.53 20.07 23.23
C PHE A 13 12.20 18.77 22.47
N LYS A 14 13.20 17.91 22.23
CA LYS A 14 12.99 16.61 21.56
C LYS A 14 11.97 15.73 22.29
N ARG A 15 12.07 15.65 23.62
CA ARG A 15 11.12 14.88 24.45
C ARG A 15 9.71 15.44 24.37
N LEU A 16 9.57 16.77 24.42
CA LEU A 16 8.26 17.42 24.29
C LEU A 16 7.65 17.14 22.91
N SER A 17 8.43 17.24 21.83
CA SER A 17 7.94 16.92 20.49
C SER A 17 7.54 15.44 20.35
N GLU A 18 8.31 14.52 20.94
CA GLU A 18 7.99 13.09 20.94
C GLU A 18 6.65 12.82 21.65
N GLN A 19 6.45 13.40 22.83
CA GLN A 19 5.22 13.24 23.61
C GLN A 19 3.99 13.76 22.84
N GLN A 20 4.12 14.90 22.14
CA GLN A 20 3.05 15.44 21.31
C GLN A 20 2.68 14.49 20.17
N ILE A 21 3.66 13.89 19.49
CA ILE A 21 3.39 12.92 18.42
C ILE A 21 2.65 11.69 18.97
N TYR A 22 3.08 11.17 20.12
CA TYR A 22 2.39 10.04 20.74
C TYR A 22 0.96 10.38 21.19
N ALA A 23 0.69 11.61 21.65
CA ALA A 23 -0.66 12.05 21.96
C ALA A 23 -1.56 12.06 20.72
N ILE A 24 -1.06 12.55 19.58
CA ILE A 24 -1.78 12.53 18.30
C ILE A 24 -2.06 11.08 17.87
N LEU A 25 -1.08 10.19 18.02
CA LEU A 25 -1.25 8.76 17.71
C LEU A 25 -2.30 8.09 18.59
N GLU A 26 -2.34 8.44 19.89
CA GLU A 26 -3.36 7.93 20.79
C GLU A 26 -4.76 8.38 20.36
N GLU A 27 -4.92 9.66 20.03
CA GLU A 27 -6.20 10.20 19.54
C GLU A 27 -6.66 9.50 18.25
N GLU A 28 -5.74 9.30 17.30
CA GLU A 28 -6.00 8.57 16.05
C GLU A 28 -6.48 7.13 16.34
N LEU A 29 -5.83 6.44 17.28
CA LEU A 29 -6.21 5.08 17.69
C LEU A 29 -7.56 5.04 18.41
N GLN A 30 -7.84 5.99 19.30
CA GLN A 30 -9.11 6.09 20.02
C GLN A 30 -10.28 6.34 19.07
N GLN A 31 -10.07 7.16 18.04
CA GLN A 31 -11.05 7.41 16.98
C GLN A 31 -11.21 6.21 16.02
N GLY A 32 -10.33 5.21 16.11
CA GLY A 32 -10.32 4.05 15.24
C GLY A 32 -9.88 4.35 13.81
N ILE A 33 -9.39 5.57 13.55
CA ILE A 33 -8.88 5.99 12.24
C ILE A 33 -7.51 5.36 12.08
N LYS A 34 -7.28 4.69 10.95
CA LYS A 34 -5.95 4.15 10.60
C LYS A 34 -5.67 4.45 9.15
N SER A 35 -4.41 4.81 8.85
CA SER A 35 -3.98 4.90 7.47
C SER A 35 -3.91 3.48 6.88
N PRO A 36 -4.75 3.14 5.88
CA PRO A 36 -4.93 1.76 5.42
C PRO A 36 -3.64 1.16 4.84
N GLY A 37 -2.82 1.96 4.15
CA GLY A 37 -1.55 1.50 3.59
C GLY A 37 -0.49 1.18 4.67
N LEU A 38 -0.39 2.04 5.69
CA LEU A 38 0.50 1.81 6.84
C LEU A 38 0.05 0.63 7.69
N TRP A 39 -1.28 0.48 7.87
CA TRP A 39 -1.87 -0.65 8.58
C TRP A 39 -1.62 -1.97 7.86
N ALA A 40 -1.85 -2.03 6.54
CA ALA A 40 -1.57 -3.22 5.73
C ALA A 40 -0.09 -3.63 5.81
N LYS A 41 0.82 -2.65 5.74
CA LYS A 41 2.28 -2.87 5.92
C LYS A 41 2.61 -3.42 7.31
N ALA A 42 1.92 -2.97 8.34
CA ALA A 42 2.11 -3.48 9.70
C ALA A 42 1.54 -4.91 9.88
N LEU A 43 0.41 -5.21 9.24
CA LEU A 43 -0.19 -6.56 9.21
C LEU A 43 0.69 -7.56 8.47
N GLU A 44 1.23 -7.18 7.32
CA GLU A 44 2.16 -8.01 6.54
C GLU A 44 3.40 -8.36 7.37
N LYS A 45 4.03 -7.36 7.99
CA LYS A 45 5.22 -7.56 8.82
C LYS A 45 4.98 -8.31 10.13
N SER A 46 3.74 -8.33 10.63
CA SER A 46 3.38 -9.07 11.84
C SER A 46 2.93 -10.50 11.56
N GLY A 47 2.85 -10.91 10.28
CA GLY A 47 2.30 -12.22 9.91
C GLY A 47 0.80 -12.34 10.18
N GLY A 48 0.07 -11.22 10.18
CA GLY A 48 -1.37 -11.16 10.45
C GLY A 48 -1.74 -11.11 11.94
N GLU A 49 -0.78 -11.06 12.86
CA GLU A 49 -1.08 -10.90 14.29
C GLU A 49 -1.42 -9.44 14.63
N GLU A 50 -2.68 -9.14 14.91
CA GLU A 50 -3.16 -7.77 15.16
C GLU A 50 -2.42 -7.02 16.27
N LYS A 51 -2.08 -7.68 17.38
CA LYS A 51 -1.36 -7.02 18.50
C LYS A 51 0.06 -6.60 18.09
N LYS A 52 0.75 -7.46 17.34
CA LYS A 52 2.06 -7.14 16.77
C LYS A 52 1.93 -6.07 15.69
N ALA A 53 0.93 -6.19 14.82
CA ALA A 53 0.62 -5.18 13.80
C ALA A 53 0.40 -3.80 14.42
N LEU A 54 -0.32 -3.72 15.54
CA LEU A 54 -0.58 -2.46 16.24
C LEU A 54 0.72 -1.81 16.74
N SER A 55 1.62 -2.59 17.34
CA SER A 55 2.93 -2.07 17.77
C SER A 55 3.78 -1.56 16.60
N LEU A 56 3.77 -2.29 15.47
CA LEU A 56 4.48 -1.91 14.25
C LEU A 56 3.85 -0.68 13.59
N TYR A 57 2.52 -0.59 13.61
CA TYR A 57 1.76 0.53 13.09
C TYR A 57 2.12 1.82 13.81
N ILE A 58 2.13 1.82 15.15
CA ILE A 58 2.51 2.98 15.96
C ILE A 58 3.90 3.48 15.57
N SER A 59 4.85 2.56 15.39
CA SER A 59 6.23 2.91 15.02
C SER A 59 6.32 3.51 13.62
N LEU A 60 5.61 2.93 12.66
CA LEU A 60 5.57 3.43 11.27
C LEU A 60 4.85 4.77 11.17
N ARG A 61 3.75 4.94 11.90
CA ARG A 61 2.96 6.17 11.90
C ARG A 61 3.69 7.31 12.59
N TYR A 62 4.40 7.03 13.68
CA TYR A 62 5.31 7.98 14.33
C TYR A 62 6.31 8.56 13.31
N GLN A 63 6.95 7.69 12.52
CA GLN A 63 7.90 8.14 11.50
C GLN A 63 7.21 8.94 10.40
N ALA A 64 6.04 8.50 9.93
CA ALA A 64 5.29 9.23 8.92
C ALA A 64 4.94 10.66 9.38
N ILE A 65 4.55 10.85 10.64
CA ILE A 65 4.27 12.17 11.21
C ILE A 65 5.53 13.05 11.22
N LEU A 66 6.69 12.49 11.60
CA LEU A 66 7.96 13.22 11.52
C LEU A 66 8.28 13.66 10.10
N ASP A 67 8.08 12.77 9.13
CA ASP A 67 8.34 13.04 7.73
C ASP A 67 7.37 14.12 7.22
N GLU A 68 6.08 14.05 7.55
CA GLU A 68 5.06 15.06 7.25
C GLU A 68 5.45 16.45 7.81
N MET A 69 5.84 16.52 9.08
CA MET A 69 6.31 17.77 9.71
C MET A 69 7.54 18.34 9.01
N SER A 70 8.49 17.47 8.62
CA SER A 70 9.70 17.88 7.92
C SER A 70 9.39 18.43 6.52
N MET A 71 8.48 17.79 5.78
CA MET A 71 8.05 18.24 4.46
C MET A 71 7.34 19.60 4.54
N LEU A 72 6.47 19.79 5.53
CA LEU A 72 5.81 21.08 5.76
C LEU A 72 6.82 22.19 6.07
N ALA A 73 7.84 21.90 6.88
CA ALA A 73 8.91 22.85 7.17
C ALA A 73 9.71 23.23 5.92
N MET A 74 10.03 22.25 5.06
CA MET A 74 10.73 22.46 3.79
C MET A 74 9.90 23.30 2.81
N MET A 75 8.60 23.02 2.68
CA MET A 75 7.69 23.77 1.82
C MET A 75 7.61 25.24 2.26
N ASN A 76 7.48 25.49 3.57
CA ASN A 76 7.45 26.83 4.14
C ASN A 76 8.79 27.59 4.00
N ALA A 77 9.92 26.88 3.89
CA ALA A 77 11.23 27.49 3.66
C ALA A 77 11.44 27.86 2.18
N SER A 78 10.95 27.02 1.26
CA SER A 78 11.02 27.27 -0.19
C SER A 78 10.13 28.45 -0.61
N SER A 79 8.93 28.58 -0.04
CA SER A 79 8.06 29.74 -0.31
C SER A 79 8.61 31.07 0.21
N ARG A 80 9.62 31.07 1.09
CA ARG A 80 10.26 32.30 1.60
C ARG A 80 11.40 32.82 0.71
N LYS A 81 11.85 32.07 -0.29
CA LYS A 81 12.95 32.48 -1.21
C LYS A 81 12.48 33.21 -2.48
N LEU A 82 11.20 33.58 -2.55
CA LEU A 82 10.62 34.45 -3.57
C LEU A 82 10.06 35.66 -2.79
N ASP A 83 10.67 36.86 -2.80
CA ASP A 83 10.30 38.07 -3.61
C ASP A 83 11.01 39.35 -3.03
N PRO A 84 11.11 40.59 -3.63
CA PRO A 84 10.07 41.33 -4.41
C PRO A 84 10.53 42.40 -5.50
N PRO A 85 9.62 43.14 -6.20
CA PRO A 85 9.13 44.43 -5.67
C PRO A 85 7.59 44.62 -5.75
N GLN A 86 7.08 45.40 -4.79
CA GLN A 86 5.67 45.78 -4.64
C GLN A 86 5.20 46.77 -5.72
N GLY A 87 4.01 46.52 -6.28
CA GLY A 87 3.16 47.51 -6.93
C GLY A 87 1.69 47.24 -6.54
N PRO A 88 0.87 48.24 -6.21
CA PRO A 88 -0.48 48.04 -5.68
C PRO A 88 -1.47 47.81 -6.85
N ALA A 89 -1.86 46.57 -7.09
CA ALA A 89 -3.04 46.23 -7.89
C ALA A 89 -3.43 44.79 -7.54
N GLU A 90 -4.36 44.64 -6.60
CA GLU A 90 -5.76 44.29 -6.86
C GLU A 90 -5.95 42.76 -6.83
N PRO A 91 -6.72 42.22 -5.88
CA PRO A 91 -6.88 40.78 -5.75
C PRO A 91 -7.59 40.23 -7.01
N PRO A 92 -6.99 39.29 -7.76
CA PRO A 92 -7.72 38.60 -8.81
C PRO A 92 -8.85 37.77 -8.18
N PRO A 93 -10.00 37.65 -8.87
CA PRO A 93 -11.20 37.06 -8.32
C PRO A 93 -10.95 35.61 -7.90
N VAL A 94 -11.37 35.30 -6.67
CA VAL A 94 -11.44 33.97 -6.10
C VAL A 94 -12.17 33.05 -7.10
N SER A 95 -11.40 32.24 -7.83
CA SER A 95 -11.93 30.98 -8.35
C SER A 95 -11.66 29.93 -7.30
N VAL A 96 -12.69 29.63 -6.50
CA VAL A 96 -12.73 28.42 -5.68
C VAL A 96 -12.69 27.25 -6.67
N GLN A 97 -11.50 26.75 -6.96
CA GLN A 97 -11.37 25.44 -7.58
C GLN A 97 -11.59 24.41 -6.48
N THR A 98 -12.81 23.89 -6.43
CA THR A 98 -13.14 22.64 -5.75
C THR A 98 -12.15 21.58 -6.22
N VAL A 99 -11.19 21.20 -5.36
CA VAL A 99 -10.29 20.08 -5.62
C VAL A 99 -11.10 18.80 -5.46
N THR A 100 -11.86 18.45 -6.48
CA THR A 100 -12.22 17.06 -6.78
C THR A 100 -11.01 16.40 -7.42
N THR A 101 -10.07 15.90 -6.61
CA THR A 101 -9.15 14.86 -7.07
C THR A 101 -9.81 13.50 -6.84
N THR A 102 -10.61 13.12 -7.83
CA THR A 102 -10.51 11.81 -8.50
C THR A 102 -10.29 10.57 -7.63
N THR A 103 -11.41 10.06 -7.10
CA THR A 103 -11.80 8.65 -7.33
C THR A 103 -11.74 8.32 -8.83
N THR A 104 -11.41 7.07 -9.16
CA THR A 104 -11.27 6.49 -10.51
C THR A 104 -9.90 6.69 -11.14
N SER A 105 -8.88 6.03 -10.58
CA SER A 105 -7.98 5.28 -11.45
C SER A 105 -8.84 4.18 -12.07
N GLY A 106 -9.21 4.35 -13.35
CA GLY A 106 -9.61 3.25 -14.19
C GLY A 106 -8.46 2.25 -14.16
N HIS A 107 -8.55 1.29 -13.24
CA HIS A 107 -7.72 0.11 -13.27
C HIS A 107 -8.24 -0.63 -14.50
N GLU A 108 -7.57 -0.40 -15.62
CA GLU A 108 -7.65 -1.29 -16.76
C GLU A 108 -7.51 -2.70 -16.16
N PHE A 109 -8.60 -3.47 -16.25
CA PHE A 109 -8.61 -4.88 -15.87
C PHE A 109 -7.79 -5.61 -16.92
N ASP A 110 -6.48 -5.42 -16.82
CA ASP A 110 -5.48 -6.10 -17.62
C ASP A 110 -5.66 -7.60 -17.36
N GLY A 111 -5.69 -8.41 -18.42
CA GLY A 111 -6.17 -9.81 -18.40
C GLY A 111 -5.47 -10.71 -17.36
N VAL A 112 -4.36 -10.24 -16.81
CA VAL A 112 -3.63 -10.81 -15.68
C VAL A 112 -4.51 -10.97 -14.43
N MET A 113 -5.38 -10.01 -14.10
CA MET A 113 -6.22 -10.14 -12.89
C MET A 113 -7.29 -11.23 -13.06
N LEU A 114 -7.90 -11.33 -14.25
CA LEU A 114 -8.85 -12.40 -14.59
C LEU A 114 -8.16 -13.77 -14.58
N PHE A 115 -6.93 -13.83 -15.10
CA PHE A 115 -6.12 -15.05 -15.09
C PHE A 115 -5.78 -15.48 -13.66
N MET A 116 -5.39 -14.56 -12.78
CA MET A 116 -5.12 -14.86 -11.37
C MET A 116 -6.36 -15.38 -10.64
N LEU A 117 -7.53 -14.81 -10.93
CA LEU A 117 -8.81 -15.24 -10.35
C LEU A 117 -9.24 -16.63 -10.86
N PHE A 118 -8.95 -16.93 -12.13
CA PHE A 118 -9.18 -18.25 -12.72
C PHE A 118 -8.28 -19.33 -12.11
N ILE A 119 -6.99 -19.04 -11.92
CA ILE A 119 -6.05 -19.97 -11.25
C ILE A 119 -6.49 -20.21 -9.81
N LEU A 120 -6.87 -19.16 -9.08
CA LEU A 120 -7.36 -19.29 -7.72
C LEU A 120 -8.64 -20.16 -7.65
N GLY A 121 -9.58 -19.95 -8.57
CA GLY A 121 -10.79 -20.78 -8.69
C GLY A 121 -10.50 -22.23 -9.03
N ALA A 122 -9.56 -22.48 -9.96
CA ALA A 122 -9.14 -23.82 -10.34
C ALA A 122 -8.46 -24.57 -9.19
N VAL A 123 -7.72 -23.88 -8.32
CA VAL A 123 -7.12 -24.48 -7.12
C VAL A 123 -8.18 -24.79 -6.08
N ILE A 124 -9.10 -23.86 -5.80
CA ILE A 124 -10.14 -24.06 -4.78
C ILE A 124 -11.09 -25.19 -5.17
N VAL A 125 -11.44 -25.32 -6.45
CA VAL A 125 -12.39 -26.33 -6.93
C VAL A 125 -11.68 -27.61 -7.35
N GLY A 126 -10.54 -27.52 -8.02
CA GLY A 126 -9.82 -28.69 -8.56
C GLY A 126 -9.14 -29.54 -7.48
N LEU A 127 -8.62 -28.93 -6.43
CA LEU A 127 -7.91 -29.63 -5.36
C LEU A 127 -8.82 -30.57 -4.54
N PRO A 128 -10.05 -30.19 -4.12
CA PRO A 128 -10.98 -31.12 -3.48
C PRO A 128 -11.51 -32.18 -4.46
N ILE A 129 -11.74 -31.85 -5.73
CA ILE A 129 -12.19 -32.84 -6.73
C ILE A 129 -11.12 -33.91 -6.96
N TYR A 130 -9.84 -33.51 -7.03
CA TYR A 130 -8.71 -34.43 -7.11
C TYR A 130 -8.65 -35.39 -5.91
N PHE A 131 -8.90 -34.88 -4.71
CA PHE A 131 -8.91 -35.68 -3.50
C PHE A 131 -10.15 -36.59 -3.39
N MET A 132 -11.29 -36.16 -3.94
CA MET A 132 -12.56 -36.89 -3.86
C MET A 132 -12.66 -38.03 -4.88
N PHE A 133 -11.96 -37.93 -6.02
CA PHE A 133 -12.00 -38.95 -7.08
C PHE A 133 -10.60 -39.37 -7.58
N PRO A 134 -9.77 -39.99 -6.74
CA PRO A 134 -8.43 -40.47 -7.15
C PRO A 134 -8.50 -41.53 -8.28
N SER A 135 -9.60 -42.27 -8.37
CA SER A 135 -9.81 -43.28 -9.41
C SER A 135 -10.01 -42.70 -10.82
N PHE A 136 -10.46 -41.44 -10.93
CA PHE A 136 -10.70 -40.79 -12.22
C PHE A 136 -9.39 -40.50 -12.97
N PHE A 137 -8.32 -40.20 -12.23
CA PHE A 137 -6.99 -39.94 -12.80
C PHE A 137 -6.23 -41.23 -13.15
N SER A 138 -6.61 -42.37 -12.58
CA SER A 138 -6.00 -43.68 -12.88
C SER A 138 -6.44 -44.27 -14.23
N LEU A 139 -7.46 -43.69 -14.88
CA LEU A 139 -7.92 -44.09 -16.22
C LEU A 139 -7.05 -43.49 -17.34
N LEU A 140 -6.29 -42.43 -17.04
CA LEU A 140 -5.17 -41.95 -17.84
C LEU A 140 -3.92 -42.71 -17.36
N GLY A 141 -3.75 -43.92 -17.89
CA GLY A 141 -2.78 -44.90 -17.37
C GLY A 141 -1.33 -44.39 -17.25
N PRO A 142 -0.50 -45.08 -16.45
CA PRO A 142 0.90 -44.70 -16.24
C PRO A 142 1.71 -45.05 -17.48
N THR A 143 1.87 -44.11 -18.40
CA THR A 143 2.81 -44.28 -19.53
C THR A 143 3.64 -43.03 -19.74
N GLY A 144 4.81 -43.01 -19.09
CA GLY A 144 5.99 -42.24 -19.49
C GLY A 144 5.90 -40.72 -19.40
N ASN A 145 7.01 -40.10 -18.99
CA ASN A 145 7.20 -38.65 -18.81
C ASN A 145 6.86 -37.76 -20.04
N SER A 146 6.44 -38.35 -21.17
CA SER A 146 6.13 -37.65 -22.42
C SER A 146 4.68 -37.12 -22.48
N VAL A 147 3.72 -37.71 -21.77
CA VAL A 147 2.29 -37.35 -21.89
C VAL A 147 1.96 -36.05 -21.14
N HIS A 148 2.71 -35.73 -20.08
CA HIS A 148 2.58 -34.46 -19.37
C HIS A 148 2.89 -33.25 -20.26
N TYR A 149 3.86 -33.37 -21.19
CA TYR A 149 4.19 -32.28 -22.10
C TYR A 149 3.12 -32.05 -23.17
N ILE A 150 2.45 -33.10 -23.65
CA ILE A 150 1.41 -32.97 -24.68
C ILE A 150 0.17 -32.28 -24.10
N GLY A 151 -0.23 -32.63 -22.88
CA GLY A 151 -1.35 -31.96 -22.19
C GLY A 151 -1.07 -30.48 -21.92
N VAL A 152 0.16 -30.14 -21.50
CA VAL A 152 0.58 -28.75 -21.28
C VAL A 152 0.68 -27.97 -22.60
N LEU A 153 1.18 -28.58 -23.67
CA LEU A 153 1.25 -27.95 -25.01
C LEU A 153 -0.14 -27.68 -25.60
N ILE A 154 -1.11 -28.58 -25.39
CA ILE A 154 -2.50 -28.36 -25.84
C ILE A 154 -3.14 -27.21 -25.06
N LEU A 155 -2.93 -27.14 -23.74
CA LEU A 155 -3.45 -26.05 -22.90
C LEU A 155 -2.84 -24.69 -23.27
N ILE A 156 -1.52 -24.63 -23.50
CA ILE A 156 -0.85 -23.41 -23.96
C ILE A 156 -1.32 -23.02 -25.36
N GLY A 157 -1.48 -23.98 -26.27
CA GLY A 157 -1.96 -23.73 -27.63
C GLY A 157 -3.39 -23.20 -27.69
N VAL A 158 -4.30 -23.75 -26.89
CA VAL A 158 -5.70 -23.27 -26.80
C VAL A 158 -5.76 -21.88 -26.17
N GLY A 159 -4.96 -21.63 -25.12
CA GLY A 159 -4.83 -20.29 -24.52
C GLY A 159 -4.33 -19.24 -25.51
N TYR A 160 -3.31 -19.58 -26.31
CA TYR A 160 -2.75 -18.67 -27.32
C TYR A 160 -3.74 -18.39 -28.48
N LEU A 161 -4.55 -19.38 -28.84
CA LEU A 161 -5.58 -19.24 -29.89
C LEU A 161 -6.75 -18.35 -29.46
N LEU A 162 -7.13 -18.40 -28.17
CA LEU A 162 -8.14 -17.52 -27.58
C LEU A 162 -7.64 -16.07 -27.44
N ALA A 163 -6.37 -15.87 -27.06
CA ALA A 163 -5.76 -14.55 -26.91
C ALA A 163 -5.61 -13.79 -28.23
N LYS A 164 -5.52 -14.48 -29.38
CA LYS A 164 -5.40 -13.85 -30.71
C LYS A 164 -6.76 -13.41 -31.29
N LYS A 165 -7.87 -13.81 -30.66
CA LYS A 165 -9.23 -13.59 -31.17
C LYS A 165 -10.03 -12.52 -30.38
N LEU A 166 -9.46 -12.02 -29.29
CA LEU A 166 -9.84 -10.77 -28.63
C LEU A 166 -8.95 -9.63 -29.13
#